data_AF-A0A3C8C749-F1
#
_entry.id   AF-A0A3C8C749-F1
#
_cell.length_a   1.000
_cell.length_b   1.000
_cell.length_c   1.000
_cell.angle_alpha   90.00
_cell.angle_beta   90.00
_cell.angle_gamma   90.00
#
_symmetry.space_group_name_H-M   'P 1'
#
loop_
_entity.id
_entity.type
_entity.pdbx_description
1 polymer ?
#
loop_
_entity_poly.entity_id
_entity_poly.type
_entity_poly.pdbx_seq_one_letter_code
_entity_poly.pdbx_strand_id
1 'polypeptide(L)'
;GADMHNKAGIKNWNAGNIKGALKHFQEASAEDGTIAETHFNEAVSLDKLGDHGAATMHFKAAKKHAKGNKKILDSPILNGHLR
;
A
#
# COMPACT_ATOMS: atom_id res chain seq x y z
N GLY A 1 -7.57 -4.68 13.85
CA GLY A 1 -8.56 -4.70 12.78
C GLY A 1 -7.92 -4.17 11.52
N ALA A 2 -7.73 -4.97 10.46
CA ALA A 2 -7.03 -4.52 9.25
C ALA A 2 -7.67 -3.25 8.67
N ASP A 3 -9.00 -3.14 8.68
CA ASP A 3 -9.75 -1.95 8.29
C ASP A 3 -9.47 -0.72 9.18
N MET A 4 -9.34 -0.92 10.51
CA MET A 4 -9.02 0.14 11.46
C MET A 4 -7.61 0.69 11.21
N HIS A 5 -6.63 -0.21 11.04
CA HIS A 5 -5.26 0.17 10.70
C HIS A 5 -5.20 0.85 9.33
N ASN A 6 -5.90 0.35 8.31
CA ASN A 6 -5.95 1.02 6.99
C ASN A 6 -6.51 2.44 7.09
N LYS A 7 -7.62 2.65 7.81
CA LYS A 7 -8.19 3.99 8.05
C LYS A 7 -7.23 4.91 8.81
N ALA A 8 -6.55 4.41 9.83
CA ALA A 8 -5.54 5.17 10.57
C ALA A 8 -4.33 5.53 9.69
N GLY A 9 -3.93 4.63 8.79
CA GLY A 9 -2.90 4.87 7.78
C GLY A 9 -3.29 6.00 6.82
N ILE A 10 -4.50 5.95 6.26
CA ILE A 10 -5.04 7.01 5.40
C ILE A 10 -5.09 8.36 6.12
N LYS A 11 -5.51 8.38 7.39
CA LYS A 11 -5.51 9.60 8.21
C LYS A 11 -4.11 10.19 8.35
N ASN A 12 -3.10 9.37 8.67
CA ASN A 12 -1.72 9.83 8.79
C ASN A 12 -1.15 10.30 7.44
N TRP A 13 -1.47 9.60 6.34
CA TRP A 13 -1.09 10.00 4.99
C TRP A 13 -1.61 11.40 4.64
N ASN A 14 -2.90 11.64 4.89
CA ASN A 14 -3.54 12.94 4.64
C ASN A 14 -2.98 14.06 5.53
N ALA A 15 -2.48 13.72 6.72
CA ALA A 15 -1.76 14.66 7.59
C ALA A 15 -0.29 14.87 7.19
N GLY A 16 0.20 14.23 6.12
CA GLY A 16 1.59 14.30 5.68
C GLY A 16 2.56 13.42 6.50
N ASN A 17 2.08 12.69 7.50
CA ASN A 17 2.87 11.78 8.32
C ASN A 17 3.07 10.44 7.60
N ILE A 18 4.00 10.39 6.65
CA ILE A 18 4.22 9.22 5.79
C ILE A 18 4.73 8.01 6.59
N LYS A 19 5.60 8.23 7.59
CA LYS A 19 6.09 7.15 8.46
C LYS A 19 4.96 6.57 9.32
N GLY A 20 4.08 7.41 9.86
CA GLY A 20 2.90 6.95 10.60
C GLY A 20 1.91 6.21 9.72
N ALA A 21 1.73 6.65 8.46
CA ALA A 21 0.90 5.96 7.49
C ALA A 21 1.44 4.56 7.21
N LEU A 22 2.74 4.46 6.89
CA LEU A 22 3.42 3.19 6.64
C LEU A 22 3.25 2.21 7.80
N LYS A 23 3.48 2.65 9.04
CA LYS A 23 3.31 1.80 10.22
C LYS A 23 1.93 1.16 10.28
N HIS A 24 0.89 1.94 10.04
CA HIS A 24 -0.48 1.41 10.07
C HIS A 24 -0.81 0.52 8.87
N PHE A 25 -0.28 0.81 7.68
CA PHE A 25 -0.47 -0.09 6.54
C PHE A 25 0.24 -1.44 6.75
N GLN A 26 1.41 -1.45 7.40
CA GLN A 26 2.10 -2.67 7.82
C GLN A 26 1.30 -3.48 8.84
N GLU A 27 0.72 -2.81 9.85
CA GLU A 27 -0.16 -3.48 10.82
C GLU A 27 -1.40 -4.08 10.12
N ALA A 28 -1.98 -3.36 9.16
CA ALA A 28 -3.12 -3.85 8.38
C ALA A 28 -2.76 -5.04 7.48
N SER A 29 -1.59 -5.03 6.81
CA SER A 29 -1.16 -6.10 5.92
C SER A 29 -0.67 -7.35 6.67
N ALA A 30 -0.14 -7.17 7.88
CA ALA A 30 0.16 -8.27 8.79
C ALA A 30 -1.11 -8.96 9.31
N GLU A 31 -2.19 -8.21 9.51
CA GLU A 31 -3.47 -8.76 9.98
C GLU A 31 -4.26 -9.45 8.85
N ASP A 32 -4.31 -8.85 7.65
CA ASP A 32 -4.88 -9.47 6.45
C ASP A 32 -4.06 -9.11 5.20
N GLY A 33 -3.15 -10.02 4.84
CA GLY A 33 -2.30 -9.90 3.66
C GLY A 33 -3.01 -10.11 2.32
N THR A 34 -4.34 -10.26 2.30
CA THR A 34 -5.12 -10.44 1.07
C THR A 34 -5.81 -9.16 0.60
N ILE A 35 -5.70 -8.07 1.35
CA ILE A 35 -6.30 -6.78 1.02
C ILE A 35 -5.37 -6.01 0.06
N ALA A 36 -5.76 -5.95 -1.21
CA ALA A 36 -4.98 -5.28 -2.24
C ALA A 36 -4.72 -3.79 -1.96
N GLU A 37 -5.72 -3.10 -1.40
CA GLU A 37 -5.63 -1.67 -1.07
C GLU A 37 -4.57 -1.40 0.01
N THR A 38 -4.50 -2.25 1.03
CA THR A 38 -3.49 -2.12 2.09
C THR A 38 -2.08 -2.23 1.52
N HIS A 39 -1.82 -3.24 0.70
CA HIS A 39 -0.52 -3.39 0.05
C HIS A 39 -0.22 -2.24 -0.93
N PHE A 40 -1.23 -1.72 -1.62
CA PHE A 40 -1.06 -0.56 -2.50
C PHE A 40 -0.64 0.67 -1.70
N ASN A 41 -1.32 0.96 -0.58
CA ASN A 41 -1.03 2.10 0.28
C ASN A 41 0.33 1.98 0.99
N GLU A 42 0.69 0.76 1.40
CA GLU A 42 2.01 0.44 1.94
C GLU A 42 3.12 0.71 0.91
N ALA A 43 2.93 0.22 -0.32
CA ALA A 43 3.88 0.42 -1.42
C ALA A 43 4.08 1.90 -1.76
N VAL A 44 3.00 2.67 -1.85
CA VAL A 44 3.07 4.13 -2.10
C VAL A 44 3.79 4.85 -0.96
N SER A 45 3.63 4.40 0.29
CA SER A 45 4.33 4.98 1.43
C SER A 45 5.82 4.67 1.42
N LEU A 46 6.20 3.44 1.07
CA LEU A 46 7.59 3.01 0.92
C LEU A 46 8.29 3.75 -0.22
N ASP A 47 7.63 3.89 -1.37
CA ASP A 47 8.16 4.63 -2.52
C ASP A 47 8.44 6.09 -2.17
N LYS A 48 7.50 6.76 -1.49
CA LYS A 48 7.66 8.14 -1.03
C LYS A 48 8.78 8.32 -0.01
N LEU A 49 9.14 7.25 0.72
CA LEU A 49 10.27 7.23 1.65
C LEU A 49 11.59 6.78 1.01
N GLY A 50 11.59 6.45 -0.28
CA GLY A 50 12.76 6.04 -1.05
C GLY A 50 13.08 4.55 -1.02
N ASP A 51 12.25 3.71 -0.37
CA ASP A 51 12.41 2.26 -0.38
C ASP A 51 11.67 1.63 -1.57
N HIS A 52 12.20 1.89 -2.78
CA HIS A 52 11.62 1.43 -4.03
C HIS A 52 11.63 -0.10 -4.16
N GLY A 53 12.56 -0.78 -3.47
CA GLY A 53 12.65 -2.24 -3.46
C GLY A 53 11.46 -2.87 -2.73
N ALA A 54 11.23 -2.44 -1.48
CA ALA A 54 10.07 -2.88 -0.72
C ALA A 54 8.76 -2.43 -1.38
N ALA A 55 8.70 -1.21 -1.90
CA ALA A 55 7.53 -0.72 -2.66
C ALA A 55 7.16 -1.66 -3.81
N THR A 56 8.16 -2.12 -4.59
CA THR A 56 7.95 -3.07 -5.69
C THR A 56 7.35 -4.39 -5.21
N MET A 57 7.81 -4.92 -4.07
CA MET A 57 7.24 -6.14 -3.50
C MET A 57 5.76 -5.97 -3.13
N HIS A 58 5.41 -4.87 -2.49
CA HIS A 58 4.03 -4.59 -2.10
C HIS A 58 3.14 -4.25 -3.30
N PHE A 59 3.64 -3.59 -4.34
CA PHE A 59 2.91 -3.42 -5.59
C PHE A 59 2.60 -4.75 -6.29
N LYS A 60 3.51 -5.73 -6.25
CA LYS A 60 3.24 -7.11 -6.75
C LYS A 60 2.11 -7.76 -5.95
N ALA A 61 2.12 -7.64 -4.63
CA ALA A 61 1.07 -8.16 -3.77
C ALA A 61 -0.28 -7.48 -4.04
N ALA A 62 -0.29 -6.14 -4.15
CA ALA A 62 -1.48 -5.37 -4.50
C ALA A 62 -2.08 -5.83 -5.83
N LYS A 63 -1.26 -6.01 -6.88
CA LYS A 63 -1.71 -6.53 -8.19
C LYS A 63 -2.28 -7.95 -8.07
N LYS A 64 -1.60 -8.85 -7.35
CA LYS A 64 -2.05 -10.24 -7.13
C LYS A 64 -3.43 -10.30 -6.47
N HIS A 65 -3.68 -9.42 -5.50
CA HIS A 65 -4.90 -9.42 -4.71
C HIS A 65 -6.01 -8.50 -5.25
N ALA A 66 -5.75 -7.75 -6.33
CA ALA A 66 -6.67 -6.72 -6.84
C ALA A 66 -8.03 -7.24 -7.29
N LYS A 67 -8.16 -8.54 -7.65
CA LYS A 67 -9.43 -9.18 -8.08
C LYS A 67 -10.23 -8.35 -9.10
N GLY A 68 -9.54 -7.73 -10.07
CA GLY A 68 -10.17 -6.89 -11.10
C GLY A 68 -10.39 -5.43 -10.72
N ASN A 69 -9.91 -4.98 -9.55
CA ASN A 69 -9.95 -3.57 -9.15
C ASN A 69 -9.06 -2.72 -10.07
N LYS A 70 -9.69 -2.09 -11.06
CA LYS A 70 -9.03 -1.25 -12.07
C LYS A 70 -8.27 -0.07 -11.47
N LYS A 71 -8.70 0.49 -10.32
CA LYS A 71 -7.98 1.59 -9.67
C LYS A 71 -6.56 1.19 -9.26
N ILE A 72 -6.38 -0.07 -8.87
CA ILE A 72 -5.07 -0.63 -8.52
C ILE A 72 -4.35 -1.07 -9.79
N LEU A 73 -5.02 -1.85 -10.65
CA LEU A 73 -4.41 -2.45 -11.83
C LEU A 73 -3.93 -1.43 -12.87
N ASP A 74 -4.64 -0.32 -13.01
CA ASP A 74 -4.32 0.73 -13.99
C ASP A 74 -3.45 1.85 -13.37
N SER A 75 -3.06 1.71 -12.10
CA SER A 75 -2.28 2.72 -11.40
C SER A 75 -0.90 2.93 -12.07
N PRO A 76 -0.55 4.16 -12.49
CA PRO A 76 0.72 4.43 -13.14
C PRO A 76 1.94 4.12 -12.27
N ILE A 77 1.87 4.41 -10.96
CA ILE A 77 2.97 4.15 -10.03
C ILE A 77 3.20 2.64 -9.86
N LEU A 78 2.13 1.86 -9.65
CA LEU A 78 2.21 0.42 -9.58
C LEU A 78 2.80 -0.15 -10.87
N ASN A 79 2.25 0.25 -12.02
CA ASN A 79 2.74 -0.24 -13.31
C ASN A 79 4.16 0.25 -13.62
N GLY A 80 4.60 1.38 -13.07
CA GLY A 80 5.98 1.86 -13.15
C GLY A 80 6.96 0.93 -12.45
N HIS A 81 6.64 0.46 -11.23
CA HIS A 81 7.47 -0.48 -10.47
C HIS A 81 7.51 -1.90 -11.05
N LEU A 82 6.52 -2.29 -11.86
CA LEU A 82 6.37 -3.66 -12.36
C LEU A 82 6.78 -3.83 -13.83
N ARG A 83 7.43 -2.83 -14.42
CA ARG A 83 7.98 -2.87 -15.78
C ARG A 83 9.34 -3.55 -15.84
#